data_AF-A0A6A3GS91-F1
#
_entry.id   AF-A0A6A3GS91-F1
#
_cell.length_a   1.000
_cell.length_b   1.000
_cell.length_c   1.000
_cell.angle_alpha   90.00
_cell.angle_beta   90.00
_cell.angle_gamma   90.00
#
_symmetry.space_group_name_H-M   'P 1'
#
loop_
_entity.id
_entity.type
_entity.pdbx_description
1 polymer ?
#
loop_
_entity_poly.entity_id
_entity_poly.type
_entity_poly.pdbx_seq_one_letter_code
_entity_poly.pdbx_strand_id
1 'polypeptide(L)'
;MRIHFLVFLLEIIILAGAIPVSSFEQFEPAIPSKTTEISTPYSIADANPEDEEKVNIPELANGAAKIAHLASKMNPSAQKLALRLWLEAGTSPKDVFKLLNLKQLITSGVKLDDNPTLLEWLRYTAAYKARRPSDHLFQDGEIYLMLAKRVPEADVATFIQSLKGVSDLKTLGETLQKTQYYAWWRTGLEPKNVEKLLGITDSMKTFDPKYSVYLGYVQVWLGNTRIVL
;
A
#
# COMPACT_ATOMS: atom_id res chain seq x y z
N MET A 1 15.28 1.88 50.75
CA MET A 1 14.83 0.47 50.61
C MET A 1 13.55 0.46 49.80
N ARG A 2 13.42 -0.46 48.83
CA ARG A 2 12.38 -0.57 47.78
C ARG A 2 12.82 -0.15 46.36
N ILE A 3 13.96 -0.71 45.94
CA ILE A 3 14.24 -1.06 44.56
C ILE A 3 13.94 -2.57 44.47
N HIS A 4 12.71 -2.98 44.17
CA HIS A 4 12.35 -4.38 43.83
C HIS A 4 10.98 -4.45 43.15
N PHE A 5 10.79 -3.72 42.05
CA PHE A 5 9.66 -3.97 41.13
C PHE A 5 10.06 -3.90 39.64
N LEU A 6 11.36 -3.98 39.35
CA LEU A 6 11.91 -3.83 38.00
C LEU A 6 12.62 -5.08 37.46
N VAL A 7 12.40 -6.26 38.06
CA VAL A 7 13.12 -7.50 37.67
C VAL A 7 12.20 -8.63 37.19
N PHE A 8 10.87 -8.47 37.16
CA PHE A 8 9.95 -9.57 36.79
C PHE A 8 9.17 -9.39 35.48
N LEU A 9 9.69 -8.61 34.53
CA LEU A 9 9.11 -8.49 33.17
C LEU A 9 10.13 -8.80 32.07
N LEU A 10 11.10 -9.68 32.36
CA LEU A 10 12.19 -10.06 31.46
C LEU A 10 12.21 -11.55 31.07
N GLU A 11 11.15 -12.34 31.35
CA GLU A 11 11.12 -13.77 31.02
C GLU A 11 9.88 -14.25 30.25
N ILE A 12 9.34 -13.44 29.32
CA ILE A 12 8.41 -13.96 28.30
C ILE A 12 8.81 -13.48 26.91
N ILE A 13 10.06 -13.74 26.50
CA ILE A 13 10.43 -13.75 25.07
C ILE A 13 11.46 -14.87 24.84
N ILE A 14 11.05 -16.13 24.96
CA ILE A 14 11.72 -17.25 24.29
C ILE A 14 10.65 -18.30 23.91
N LEU A 15 10.00 -18.13 22.76
CA LEU A 15 9.65 -19.23 21.83
C LEU A 15 8.89 -18.69 20.60
N ALA A 16 9.62 -18.34 19.54
CA ALA A 16 9.12 -18.44 18.15
C ALA A 16 10.29 -18.24 17.18
N GLY A 17 10.73 -19.37 16.62
CA GLY A 17 11.58 -19.55 15.43
C GLY A 17 12.35 -18.36 14.87
N ALA A 18 13.68 -18.45 15.00
CA ALA A 18 14.63 -17.77 14.15
C ALA A 18 14.41 -18.16 12.67
N ILE A 19 14.20 -17.19 11.80
CA ILE A 19 14.49 -17.35 10.37
C ILE A 19 15.91 -16.84 10.18
N PRO A 20 16.86 -17.67 9.71
CA PRO A 20 18.22 -17.22 9.46
C PRO A 20 18.24 -16.17 8.33
N VAL A 21 18.95 -15.07 8.59
CA VAL A 21 19.26 -13.98 7.65
C VAL A 21 20.32 -14.46 6.66
N SER A 22 19.94 -15.40 5.79
CA SER A 22 20.79 -15.91 4.70
C SER A 22 20.03 -16.25 3.42
N SER A 23 18.77 -15.81 3.26
CA SER A 23 17.97 -16.07 2.04
C SER A 23 17.61 -14.82 1.23
N PHE A 24 18.32 -13.71 1.38
CA PHE A 24 18.02 -12.47 0.65
C PHE A 24 19.14 -11.93 -0.26
N GLU A 25 20.24 -12.67 -0.43
CA GLU A 25 21.25 -12.35 -1.43
C GLU A 25 21.27 -13.41 -2.54
N GLN A 26 20.47 -13.21 -3.59
CA GLN A 26 20.83 -13.57 -4.97
C GLN A 26 19.76 -13.06 -5.94
N PHE A 27 19.83 -11.76 -6.24
CA PHE A 27 19.28 -11.21 -7.47
C PHE A 27 20.30 -10.19 -8.00
N GLU A 28 21.39 -10.71 -8.59
CA GLU A 28 22.15 -9.91 -9.55
C GLU A 28 21.43 -9.97 -10.91
N PRO A 29 21.05 -8.84 -11.53
CA PRO A 29 20.47 -8.86 -12.85
C PRO A 29 21.57 -9.06 -13.91
N ALA A 30 21.57 -10.23 -14.56
CA ALA A 30 22.39 -10.51 -15.72
C ALA A 30 21.90 -9.71 -16.94
N ILE A 31 22.84 -9.01 -17.59
CA ILE A 31 22.68 -8.29 -18.86
C ILE A 31 22.63 -9.32 -20.00
N PRO A 32 21.60 -9.38 -20.86
CA PRO A 32 21.57 -10.35 -21.94
C PRO A 32 22.39 -9.89 -23.14
N SER A 33 23.43 -10.67 -23.46
CA SER A 33 24.16 -10.61 -24.73
C SER A 33 23.67 -11.74 -25.66
N LYS A 34 23.41 -11.38 -26.91
CA LYS A 34 22.82 -12.17 -27.99
C LYS A 34 23.80 -13.22 -28.56
N THR A 35 23.28 -14.35 -29.06
CA THR A 35 23.61 -15.10 -30.32
C THR A 35 23.16 -16.57 -30.16
N THR A 36 22.00 -16.95 -30.69
CA THR A 36 21.80 -17.83 -31.89
C THR A 36 22.56 -19.15 -31.83
N GLU A 37 21.82 -20.26 -31.71
CA GLU A 37 22.01 -21.44 -32.58
C GLU A 37 20.74 -22.32 -32.58
N ILE A 38 20.42 -22.80 -33.78
CA ILE A 38 19.18 -23.45 -34.20
C ILE A 38 19.46 -24.95 -34.26
N SER A 39 18.57 -25.79 -33.73
CA SER A 39 18.41 -27.18 -34.20
C SER A 39 17.01 -27.70 -33.89
N THR A 40 16.15 -27.68 -34.91
CA THR A 40 14.99 -28.55 -35.09
C THR A 40 15.47 -29.82 -35.84
N PRO A 41 14.83 -31.01 -35.76
CA PRO A 41 13.40 -31.13 -36.08
C PRO A 41 12.62 -32.26 -35.39
N TYR A 42 11.34 -32.01 -35.10
CA TYR A 42 10.32 -33.01 -35.38
C TYR A 42 9.03 -32.32 -35.84
N SER A 43 8.65 -32.68 -37.06
CA SER A 43 7.41 -32.30 -37.74
C SER A 43 6.34 -33.31 -37.34
N ILE A 44 5.18 -32.84 -36.87
CA ILE A 44 3.92 -33.54 -37.06
C ILE A 44 2.94 -32.53 -37.63
N ALA A 45 2.54 -32.83 -38.85
CA ALA A 45 1.57 -32.12 -39.66
C ALA A 45 0.15 -32.23 -39.06
N ASP A 46 -0.69 -31.31 -39.53
CA ASP A 46 -2.16 -31.35 -39.50
C ASP A 46 -2.85 -30.92 -38.21
N ALA A 47 -2.79 -29.61 -37.92
CA ALA A 47 -3.86 -28.90 -37.25
C ALA A 47 -4.14 -27.58 -37.99
N ASN A 48 -5.35 -27.47 -38.52
CA ASN A 48 -5.90 -26.33 -39.24
C ASN A 48 -5.89 -25.06 -38.36
N PRO A 49 -5.23 -23.94 -38.75
CA PRO A 49 -5.10 -22.74 -37.92
C PRO A 49 -6.22 -21.71 -38.19
N GLU A 50 -7.45 -22.17 -38.36
CA GLU A 50 -8.62 -21.31 -38.46
C GLU A 50 -9.64 -21.78 -37.42
N ASP A 51 -9.38 -21.45 -36.16
CA ASP A 51 -10.37 -21.29 -35.08
C ASP A 51 -9.65 -20.78 -33.81
N GLU A 52 -8.76 -19.80 -33.95
CA GLU A 52 -8.49 -18.91 -32.83
C GLU A 52 -9.62 -17.88 -32.83
N GLU A 53 -10.73 -18.22 -32.15
CA GLU A 53 -11.69 -17.24 -31.67
C GLU A 53 -10.95 -16.30 -30.73
N LYS A 54 -10.31 -15.31 -31.33
CA LYS A 54 -9.76 -14.14 -30.67
C LYS A 54 -10.97 -13.44 -30.08
N VAL A 55 -11.29 -13.78 -28.82
CA VAL A 55 -12.42 -13.23 -28.09
C VAL A 55 -12.26 -11.72 -28.09
N ASN A 56 -12.92 -11.09 -29.06
CA ASN A 56 -13.00 -9.66 -29.16
C ASN A 56 -14.05 -9.31 -28.12
N ILE A 57 -13.66 -8.75 -26.97
CA ILE A 57 -14.61 -8.36 -25.92
C ILE A 57 -14.88 -6.82 -25.93
N PRO A 58 -15.53 -6.25 -26.97
CA PRO A 58 -16.15 -4.93 -26.88
C PRO A 58 -17.14 -4.82 -25.71
N GLU A 59 -17.75 -5.94 -25.30
CA GLU A 59 -18.82 -5.97 -24.31
C GLU A 59 -18.35 -5.66 -22.87
N LEU A 60 -17.16 -6.14 -22.48
CA LEU A 60 -16.54 -5.85 -21.18
C LEU A 60 -16.03 -4.41 -21.12
N ALA A 61 -15.47 -3.91 -22.22
CA ALA A 61 -15.07 -2.50 -22.34
C ALA A 61 -16.28 -1.56 -22.27
N ASN A 62 -17.38 -1.90 -22.93
CA ASN A 62 -18.63 -1.15 -22.88
C ASN A 62 -19.28 -1.23 -21.48
N GLY A 63 -19.22 -2.40 -20.82
CA GLY A 63 -19.66 -2.59 -19.44
C GLY A 63 -18.89 -1.72 -18.45
N ALA A 64 -17.55 -1.73 -18.52
CA ALA A 64 -16.69 -0.91 -17.68
C ALA A 64 -16.93 0.60 -17.88
N ALA A 65 -17.12 1.04 -19.13
CA ALA A 65 -17.45 2.43 -19.45
C ALA A 65 -18.83 2.85 -18.89
N LYS A 66 -19.82 1.96 -18.96
CA LYS A 66 -21.17 2.20 -18.42
C LYS A 66 -21.17 2.27 -16.90
N ILE A 67 -20.38 1.43 -16.24
CA ILE A 67 -20.15 1.47 -14.78
C ILE A 67 -19.44 2.77 -14.38
N ALA A 68 -18.43 3.20 -15.14
CA ALA A 68 -17.75 4.47 -14.92
C ALA A 68 -18.70 5.68 -15.08
N HIS A 69 -19.62 5.63 -16.05
CA HIS A 69 -20.64 6.65 -16.24
C HIS A 69 -21.71 6.65 -15.13
N LEU A 70 -22.01 5.52 -14.49
CA LEU A 70 -22.88 5.47 -13.31
C LEU A 70 -22.16 5.95 -12.05
N ALA A 71 -20.86 5.66 -11.93
CA ALA A 71 -20.01 6.17 -10.87
C ALA A 71 -19.82 7.70 -10.95
N SER A 72 -19.76 8.26 -12.16
CA SER A 72 -19.58 9.72 -12.34
C SER A 72 -20.78 10.57 -11.90
N LYS A 73 -21.93 9.96 -11.56
CA LYS A 73 -23.16 10.63 -11.09
C LYS A 73 -23.51 10.33 -9.62
N MET A 74 -22.51 9.91 -8.83
CA MET A 74 -22.66 9.03 -7.66
C MET A 74 -23.58 9.48 -6.51
N ASN A 75 -24.53 8.59 -6.19
CA ASN A 75 -24.96 8.31 -4.83
C ASN A 75 -24.11 7.14 -4.25
N PRO A 76 -24.09 6.90 -2.91
CA PRO A 76 -23.24 5.88 -2.29
C PRO A 76 -23.47 4.44 -2.79
N SER A 77 -24.71 4.09 -3.16
CA SER A 77 -25.06 2.74 -3.62
C SER A 77 -24.49 2.42 -4.99
N ALA A 78 -24.51 3.39 -5.93
CA ALA A 78 -23.92 3.23 -7.25
C ALA A 78 -22.40 3.05 -7.17
N GLN A 79 -21.73 3.79 -6.28
CA GLN A 79 -20.29 3.64 -6.05
C GLN A 79 -19.93 2.23 -5.60
N LYS A 80 -20.65 1.71 -4.59
CA LYS A 80 -20.37 0.37 -4.03
C LYS A 80 -20.61 -0.73 -5.06
N LEU A 81 -21.59 -0.58 -5.94
CA LEU A 81 -21.79 -1.50 -7.05
C LEU A 81 -20.63 -1.43 -8.05
N ALA A 82 -20.21 -0.22 -8.44
CA ALA A 82 -19.09 -0.03 -9.36
C ALA A 82 -17.79 -0.65 -8.83
N LEU A 83 -17.46 -0.43 -7.55
CA LEU A 83 -16.27 -1.01 -6.91
C LEU A 83 -16.29 -2.54 -6.90
N ARG A 84 -17.45 -3.17 -6.69
CA ARG A 84 -17.57 -4.63 -6.78
C ARG A 84 -17.30 -5.14 -8.19
N LEU A 85 -17.91 -4.52 -9.20
CA LEU A 85 -17.74 -4.93 -10.59
C LEU A 85 -16.31 -4.71 -11.09
N TRP A 86 -15.66 -3.59 -10.71
CA TRP A 86 -14.25 -3.36 -11.03
C TRP A 86 -13.32 -4.37 -10.36
N LEU A 87 -13.65 -4.81 -9.14
CA LEU A 87 -12.86 -5.81 -8.42
C LEU A 87 -12.95 -7.18 -9.09
N GLU A 88 -14.15 -7.55 -9.55
CA GLU A 88 -14.41 -8.76 -10.36
C GLU A 88 -13.69 -8.71 -11.69
N ALA A 89 -13.75 -7.57 -12.39
CA ALA A 89 -13.03 -7.35 -13.64
C ALA A 89 -11.50 -7.20 -13.47
N GLY A 90 -10.99 -7.20 -12.23
CA GLY A 90 -9.56 -7.04 -11.95
C GLY A 90 -8.99 -5.68 -12.33
N THR A 91 -9.79 -4.63 -12.27
CA THR A 91 -9.34 -3.26 -12.57
C THR A 91 -8.29 -2.84 -11.54
N SER A 92 -7.16 -2.28 -11.98
CA SER A 92 -6.09 -1.93 -11.05
C SER A 92 -6.54 -0.84 -10.07
N PRO A 93 -6.07 -0.83 -8.79
CA PRO A 93 -6.37 0.26 -7.86
C PRO A 93 -5.96 1.63 -8.39
N LYS A 94 -4.89 1.70 -9.19
CA LYS A 94 -4.44 2.92 -9.87
C LYS A 94 -5.48 3.45 -10.86
N ASP A 95 -6.17 2.58 -11.59
CA ASP A 95 -7.20 3.00 -12.54
C ASP A 95 -8.51 3.34 -11.85
N VAL A 96 -8.90 2.57 -10.83
CA VAL A 96 -10.06 2.93 -9.99
C VAL A 96 -9.85 4.29 -9.32
N PHE A 97 -8.63 4.62 -8.89
CA PHE A 97 -8.32 5.94 -8.35
C PHE A 97 -8.62 7.08 -9.34
N LYS A 98 -8.33 6.86 -10.63
CA LYS A 98 -8.65 7.83 -11.70
C LYS A 98 -10.15 7.88 -11.96
N LEU A 99 -10.82 6.72 -12.02
CA LEU A 99 -12.26 6.61 -12.28
C LEU A 99 -13.09 7.30 -11.20
N LEU A 100 -12.65 7.22 -9.94
CA LEU A 100 -13.26 7.93 -8.80
C LEU A 100 -12.85 9.39 -8.71
N ASN A 101 -12.00 9.87 -9.63
CA ASN A 101 -11.45 11.23 -9.63
C ASN A 101 -10.82 11.64 -8.29
N LEU A 102 -10.19 10.68 -7.60
CA LEU A 102 -9.69 10.88 -6.25
C LEU A 102 -8.58 11.93 -6.19
N LYS A 103 -7.83 12.13 -7.29
CA LYS A 103 -6.85 13.21 -7.36
C LYS A 103 -7.51 14.55 -7.02
N GLN A 104 -8.64 14.88 -7.63
CA GLN A 104 -9.33 16.15 -7.39
C GLN A 104 -9.90 16.20 -5.97
N LEU A 105 -10.54 15.11 -5.52
CA LEU A 105 -11.21 15.04 -4.22
C LEU A 105 -10.26 15.14 -3.03
N ILE A 106 -9.04 14.61 -3.13
CA ILE A 106 -8.06 14.74 -2.03
C ILE A 106 -7.29 16.07 -2.07
N THR A 107 -7.28 16.75 -3.22
CA THR A 107 -6.64 18.09 -3.34
C THR A 107 -7.59 19.25 -3.02
N SER A 108 -8.88 18.99 -2.75
CA SER A 108 -9.87 20.03 -2.50
C SER A 108 -9.81 20.63 -1.09
N GLY A 109 -8.81 20.27 -0.27
CA GLY A 109 -8.65 20.73 1.10
C GLY A 109 -9.58 20.05 2.12
N VAL A 110 -10.40 19.10 1.69
CA VAL A 110 -11.16 18.22 2.59
C VAL A 110 -10.18 17.28 3.27
N LYS A 111 -10.34 17.06 4.59
CA LYS A 111 -9.48 16.12 5.31
C LYS A 111 -9.63 14.72 4.72
N LEU A 112 -8.53 13.98 4.69
CA LEU A 112 -8.50 12.66 4.04
C LEU A 112 -9.43 11.64 4.73
N ASP A 113 -9.52 11.70 6.06
CA ASP A 113 -10.39 10.85 6.88
C ASP A 113 -11.88 11.16 6.71
N ASP A 114 -12.21 12.40 6.36
CA ASP A 114 -13.58 12.85 6.04
C ASP A 114 -13.99 12.52 4.59
N ASN A 115 -13.12 11.85 3.80
CA ASN A 115 -13.39 11.51 2.41
C ASN A 115 -13.89 10.06 2.27
N PRO A 116 -15.22 9.82 2.20
CA PRO A 116 -15.76 8.46 2.12
C PRO A 116 -15.33 7.74 0.84
N THR A 117 -15.16 8.45 -0.27
CA THR A 117 -14.69 7.89 -1.54
C THR A 117 -13.26 7.36 -1.43
N LEU A 118 -12.40 8.06 -0.69
CA LEU A 118 -11.03 7.61 -0.44
C LEU A 118 -11.01 6.36 0.43
N LEU A 119 -11.83 6.31 1.49
CA LEU A 119 -11.95 5.12 2.35
C LEU A 119 -12.45 3.90 1.58
N GLU A 120 -13.46 4.08 0.71
CA GLU A 120 -13.95 3.00 -0.17
C GLU A 120 -12.88 2.53 -1.16
N TRP A 121 -12.05 3.44 -1.68
CA TRP A 121 -10.92 3.07 -2.54
C TRP A 121 -9.82 2.32 -1.78
N LEU A 122 -9.56 2.64 -0.52
CA LEU A 122 -8.63 1.88 0.33
C LEU A 122 -9.16 0.46 0.59
N ARG A 123 -10.45 0.31 0.87
CA ARG A 123 -11.12 -1.01 1.00
C ARG A 123 -11.02 -1.82 -0.28
N TYR A 124 -11.31 -1.18 -1.42
CA TYR A 124 -11.14 -1.78 -2.74
C TYR A 124 -9.70 -2.28 -2.95
N THR A 125 -8.72 -1.44 -2.60
CA THR A 125 -7.29 -1.76 -2.77
C THR A 125 -6.88 -2.94 -1.89
N ALA A 126 -7.32 -2.97 -0.63
CA ALA A 126 -7.07 -4.10 0.26
C ALA A 126 -7.67 -5.40 -0.30
N ALA A 127 -8.92 -5.35 -0.80
CA ALA A 127 -9.59 -6.49 -1.41
C ALA A 127 -8.90 -6.94 -2.72
N TYR A 128 -8.43 -5.99 -3.53
CA TYR A 128 -7.70 -6.27 -4.77
C TYR A 128 -6.42 -7.07 -4.49
N LYS A 129 -5.64 -6.62 -3.50
CA LYS A 129 -4.41 -7.29 -3.05
C LYS A 129 -4.69 -8.69 -2.50
N ALA A 130 -5.73 -8.83 -1.68
CA ALA A 130 -6.10 -10.11 -1.09
C ALA A 130 -6.53 -11.17 -2.12
N ARG A 131 -7.12 -10.76 -3.25
CA ARG A 131 -7.49 -11.67 -4.35
C ARG A 131 -6.30 -12.09 -5.23
N ARG A 132 -5.17 -11.40 -5.15
CA ARG A 132 -4.00 -11.59 -6.02
C ARG A 132 -2.69 -11.56 -5.23
N PRO A 133 -2.53 -12.43 -4.21
CA PRO A 133 -1.37 -12.37 -3.31
C PRO A 133 -0.05 -12.69 -4.02
N SER A 134 -0.07 -13.52 -5.07
CA SER A 134 1.11 -14.02 -5.78
C SER A 134 1.68 -13.02 -6.80
N ASP A 135 0.87 -12.08 -7.27
CA ASP A 135 1.24 -11.27 -8.43
C ASP A 135 2.07 -10.02 -8.05
N HIS A 136 2.28 -9.79 -6.74
CA HIS A 136 2.89 -8.57 -6.18
C HIS A 136 2.29 -7.26 -6.73
N LEU A 137 1.06 -7.33 -7.25
CA LEU A 137 0.39 -6.21 -7.91
C LEU A 137 -0.08 -5.20 -6.86
N PHE A 138 0.40 -3.96 -6.99
CA PHE A 138 0.00 -2.82 -6.20
C PHE A 138 0.39 -2.89 -4.71
N GLN A 139 1.59 -2.41 -4.40
CA GLN A 139 2.16 -2.48 -3.04
C GLN A 139 1.81 -1.25 -2.17
N ASP A 140 2.02 -1.37 -0.87
CA ASP A 140 1.79 -0.28 0.11
C ASP A 140 2.61 0.97 -0.21
N GLY A 141 3.80 0.79 -0.79
CA GLY A 141 4.62 1.90 -1.32
C GLY A 141 3.91 2.71 -2.40
N GLU A 142 3.15 2.06 -3.28
CA GLU A 142 2.41 2.77 -4.34
C GLU A 142 1.21 3.55 -3.77
N ILE A 143 0.49 2.96 -2.82
CA ILE A 143 -0.60 3.65 -2.09
C ILE A 143 -0.04 4.90 -1.40
N TYR A 144 1.02 4.75 -0.62
CA TYR A 144 1.68 5.84 0.09
C TYR A 144 2.12 6.95 -0.86
N LEU A 145 2.85 6.62 -1.93
CA LEU A 145 3.32 7.60 -2.91
C LEU A 145 2.18 8.30 -3.65
N MET A 146 1.04 7.63 -3.86
CA MET A 146 -0.13 8.27 -4.45
C MET A 146 -0.71 9.36 -3.55
N LEU A 147 -0.70 9.17 -2.22
CA LEU A 147 -1.14 10.19 -1.27
C LEU A 147 -0.08 11.28 -1.06
N ALA A 148 1.16 10.90 -0.73
CA ALA A 148 2.26 11.81 -0.39
C ALA A 148 2.64 12.78 -1.52
N LYS A 149 2.41 12.42 -2.79
CA LYS A 149 2.66 13.30 -3.93
C LYS A 149 1.60 14.41 -4.13
N ARG A 150 0.50 14.39 -3.37
CA ARG A 150 -0.69 15.23 -3.64
C ARG A 150 -1.09 16.12 -2.48
N VAL A 151 -0.79 15.71 -1.25
CA VAL A 151 -1.15 16.44 -0.04
C VAL A 151 0.05 16.46 0.92
N PRO A 152 0.11 17.41 1.88
CA PRO A 152 1.22 17.52 2.82
C PRO A 152 1.51 16.22 3.57
N GLU A 153 2.78 15.90 3.76
CA GLU A 153 3.23 14.65 4.39
C GLU A 153 2.65 14.45 5.81
N ALA A 154 2.45 15.54 6.57
CA ALA A 154 1.83 15.48 7.89
C ALA A 154 0.36 15.05 7.84
N ASP A 155 -0.38 15.45 6.81
CA ASP A 155 -1.78 15.06 6.62
C ASP A 155 -1.86 13.59 6.20
N VAL A 156 -0.93 13.13 5.35
CA VAL A 156 -0.81 11.70 5.01
C VAL A 156 -0.50 10.86 6.24
N ALA A 157 0.45 11.28 7.06
CA ALA A 157 0.88 10.53 8.24
C ALA A 157 -0.25 10.38 9.28
N THR A 158 -0.96 11.46 9.56
CA THR A 158 -2.08 11.46 10.51
C THR A 158 -3.29 10.71 9.97
N PHE A 159 -3.56 10.78 8.66
CA PHE A 159 -4.57 9.96 8.01
C PHE A 159 -4.24 8.46 8.10
N ILE A 160 -3.03 8.04 7.75
CA ILE A 160 -2.62 6.62 7.88
C ILE A 160 -2.75 6.15 9.33
N GLN A 161 -2.39 7.01 10.29
CA GLN A 161 -2.56 6.72 11.71
C GLN A 161 -4.04 6.54 12.09
N SER A 162 -4.96 7.35 11.55
CA SER A 162 -6.39 7.23 11.86
C SER A 162 -7.01 5.95 11.31
N LEU A 163 -6.50 5.41 10.19
CA LEU A 163 -6.95 4.13 9.63
C LEU A 163 -6.78 2.97 10.61
N LYS A 164 -5.84 3.05 11.56
CA LYS A 164 -5.64 2.01 12.59
C LYS A 164 -6.83 1.89 13.56
N GLY A 165 -7.64 2.94 13.66
CA GLY A 165 -8.89 2.95 14.43
C GLY A 165 -10.10 2.45 13.63
N VAL A 166 -9.97 2.27 12.32
CA VAL A 166 -11.05 1.79 11.44
C VAL A 166 -10.92 0.27 11.32
N SER A 167 -11.89 -0.48 11.84
CA SER A 167 -11.77 -1.93 12.04
C SER A 167 -11.36 -2.71 10.79
N ASP A 168 -11.94 -2.41 9.63
CA ASP A 168 -11.67 -3.09 8.36
C ASP A 168 -10.47 -2.54 7.59
N LEU A 169 -9.91 -1.41 8.02
CA LEU A 169 -8.70 -0.80 7.45
C LEU A 169 -7.49 -0.86 8.37
N LYS A 170 -7.64 -1.38 9.59
CA LYS A 170 -6.60 -1.38 10.62
C LYS A 170 -5.29 -1.97 10.12
N THR A 171 -5.33 -3.16 9.55
CA THR A 171 -4.13 -3.84 9.02
C THR A 171 -3.47 -3.02 7.90
N LEU A 172 -4.27 -2.43 7.00
CA LEU A 172 -3.73 -1.57 5.95
C LEU A 172 -3.08 -0.31 6.53
N GLY A 173 -3.71 0.33 7.53
CA GLY A 173 -3.14 1.47 8.23
C GLY A 173 -1.81 1.14 8.92
N GLU A 174 -1.70 -0.04 9.54
CA GLU A 174 -0.47 -0.52 10.16
C GLU A 174 0.66 -0.75 9.14
N THR A 175 0.37 -1.38 8.00
CA THR A 175 1.38 -1.65 6.98
C THR A 175 1.80 -0.38 6.24
N LEU A 176 0.84 0.49 5.89
CA LEU A 176 1.13 1.81 5.31
C LEU A 176 1.98 2.67 6.23
N GLN A 177 1.74 2.62 7.55
CA GLN A 177 2.57 3.39 8.48
C GLN A 177 4.00 2.88 8.50
N LYS A 178 4.21 1.55 8.50
CA LYS A 178 5.54 0.95 8.41
C LYS A 178 6.24 1.38 7.11
N THR A 179 5.52 1.38 5.99
CA THR A 179 6.03 1.87 4.70
C THR A 179 6.45 3.34 4.78
N GLN A 180 5.64 4.20 5.38
CA GLN A 180 5.97 5.62 5.58
C GLN A 180 7.24 5.79 6.43
N TYR A 181 7.32 5.11 7.59
CA TYR A 181 8.48 5.19 8.46
C TYR A 181 9.76 4.70 7.77
N TYR A 182 9.66 3.61 7.02
CA TYR A 182 10.80 3.10 6.26
C TYR A 182 11.23 4.07 5.14
N ALA A 183 10.27 4.73 4.47
CA ALA A 183 10.57 5.77 3.49
C ALA A 183 11.32 6.95 4.14
N TRP A 184 10.82 7.48 5.26
CA TRP A 184 11.50 8.56 6.00
C TRP A 184 12.92 8.17 6.42
N TRP A 185 13.07 6.97 7.01
CA TRP A 185 14.38 6.47 7.43
C TRP A 185 15.36 6.31 6.25
N ARG A 186 14.91 5.69 5.15
CA ARG A 186 15.73 5.52 3.94
C ARG A 186 16.19 6.83 3.31
N THR A 187 15.41 7.90 3.49
CA THR A 187 15.78 9.25 3.03
C THR A 187 16.66 10.01 4.02
N GLY A 188 17.05 9.39 5.14
CA GLY A 188 17.90 10.01 6.16
C GLY A 188 17.17 11.05 7.01
N LEU A 189 15.84 10.96 7.12
CA LEU A 189 15.05 11.96 7.82
C LEU A 189 15.19 11.79 9.34
N GLU A 190 16.08 12.55 10.00
CA GLU A 190 16.27 12.43 11.45
C GLU A 190 14.99 12.72 12.26
N PRO A 191 14.83 12.16 13.47
CA PRO A 191 13.69 12.41 14.35
C PRO A 191 13.31 13.89 14.51
N LYS A 192 14.30 14.78 14.71
CA LYS A 192 14.09 16.23 14.82
C LYS A 192 13.44 16.85 13.57
N ASN A 193 13.72 16.28 12.39
CA ASN A 193 13.15 16.74 11.12
C ASN A 193 11.70 16.26 10.99
N VAL A 194 11.39 15.04 11.46
CA VAL A 194 10.02 14.51 11.50
C VAL A 194 9.17 15.27 12.53
N GLU A 195 9.73 15.60 13.68
CA GLU A 195 9.08 16.46 14.69
C GLU A 195 8.64 17.80 14.07
N LYS A 196 9.55 18.47 13.37
CA LYS A 196 9.26 19.71 12.64
C LYS A 196 8.25 19.50 11.52
N LEU A 197 8.36 18.41 10.75
CA LEU A 197 7.47 18.07 9.64
C LEU A 197 6.03 17.90 10.12
N LEU A 198 5.83 17.22 11.26
CA LEU A 198 4.51 17.00 11.85
C LEU A 198 3.99 18.23 12.58
N GLY A 199 4.85 19.21 12.84
CA GLY A 199 4.52 20.41 13.60
C GLY A 199 4.22 20.07 15.05
N ILE A 200 5.02 19.20 15.66
CA ILE A 200 4.92 18.88 17.09
C ILE A 200 5.28 20.12 17.91
N THR A 201 4.51 20.39 18.95
CA THR A 201 4.77 21.47 19.91
C THR A 201 4.85 20.90 21.32
N ASP A 202 5.57 21.56 22.23
CA ASP A 202 5.75 21.10 23.62
C ASP A 202 4.44 20.86 24.39
N SER A 203 3.34 21.51 23.98
CA SER A 203 2.01 21.32 24.58
C SER A 203 1.23 20.12 24.05
N MET A 204 1.70 19.43 23.00
CA MET A 204 1.00 18.27 22.42
C MET A 204 1.13 17.05 23.33
N LYS A 205 0.00 16.40 23.59
CA LYS A 205 -0.07 15.21 24.44
C LYS A 205 0.21 13.95 23.63
N THR A 206 0.54 12.87 24.34
CA THR A 206 0.80 11.53 23.78
C THR A 206 -0.35 10.95 22.96
N PHE A 207 -1.58 11.38 23.20
CA PHE A 207 -2.78 10.93 22.47
C PHE A 207 -3.02 11.67 21.15
N ASP A 208 -2.24 12.72 20.84
CA ASP A 208 -2.34 13.40 19.55
C ASP A 208 -1.87 12.44 18.43
N PRO A 209 -2.62 12.30 17.31
CA PRO A 209 -2.21 11.45 16.19
C PRO A 209 -0.80 11.78 15.67
N LYS A 210 -0.43 13.07 15.62
CA LYS A 210 0.91 13.50 15.18
C LYS A 210 1.98 13.00 16.14
N TYR A 211 1.74 13.09 17.44
CA TYR A 211 2.68 12.62 18.44
C TYR A 211 2.81 11.08 18.41
N SER A 212 1.70 10.37 18.19
CA SER A 212 1.70 8.91 18.01
C SER A 212 2.53 8.49 16.79
N VAL A 213 2.39 9.20 15.67
CA VAL A 213 3.20 9.00 14.46
C VAL A 213 4.69 9.24 14.76
N TYR A 214 5.00 10.36 15.40
CA TYR A 214 6.37 10.72 15.77
C TYR A 214 7.03 9.63 16.62
N LEU A 215 6.38 9.18 17.69
CA LEU A 215 6.91 8.11 18.55
C LEU A 215 7.14 6.81 17.78
N GLY A 216 6.20 6.43 16.91
CA GLY A 216 6.35 5.24 16.08
C GLY A 216 7.56 5.34 15.14
N TYR A 217 7.82 6.52 14.59
CA TYR A 217 9.01 6.75 13.76
C TYR A 217 10.32 6.68 14.57
N VAL A 218 10.37 7.30 15.76
CA VAL A 218 11.57 7.25 16.63
C VAL A 218 11.95 5.81 16.97
N GLN A 219 10.98 4.94 17.20
CA GLN A 219 11.23 3.51 17.44
C GLN A 219 11.91 2.83 16.24
N VAL A 220 11.42 3.07 15.02
CA VAL A 220 12.02 2.52 13.79
C VAL A 220 13.43 3.07 13.59
N TRP A 221 13.62 4.38 13.79
CA TRP A 221 14.91 5.03 13.63
C TRP A 221 15.95 4.47 14.61
N LEU A 222 15.63 4.37 15.90
CA LEU A 222 16.54 3.80 16.91
C LEU A 222 16.85 2.32 16.66
N GLY A 223 15.85 1.54 16.22
CA GLY A 223 16.03 0.12 15.90
C GLY A 223 17.04 -0.09 14.77
N ASN A 224 16.96 0.72 13.71
CA ASN A 224 17.86 0.59 12.56
C ASN A 224 19.25 1.18 12.82
N THR A 225 19.38 2.27 13.59
CA THR A 225 20.70 2.86 13.91
C THR A 225 21.54 1.94 14.78
N ARG A 226 20.91 1.14 15.67
CA ARG A 226 21.61 0.16 16.52
C ARG A 226 22.15 -1.06 15.77
N ILE A 227 21.66 -1.34 14.57
CA ILE A 227 22.12 -2.48 13.73
C ILE A 227 23.35 -2.09 12.90
N VAL A 228 23.59 -0.79 12.70
CA VAL A 228 24.65 -0.25 11.81
C VAL A 228 25.91 0.17 12.58
N LEU A 229 25.86 0.22 13.92
CA LEU A 229 26.98 0.54 14.82
C LEU A 229 27.53 -0.72 15.49
#